data_AF-A0A932VGZ9-F1
#
_entry.id   AF-A0A932VGZ9-F1
#
_cell.length_a   1.000
_cell.length_b   1.000
_cell.length_c   1.000
_cell.angle_alpha   90.00
_cell.angle_beta   90.00
_cell.angle_gamma   90.00
#
_symmetry.space_group_name_H-M   'P 1'
#
loop_
_entity.id
_entity.type
_entity.pdbx_description
1 polymer ?
#
loop_
_entity_poly.entity_id
_entity_poly.type
_entity_poly.pdbx_seq_one_letter_code
_entity_poly.pdbx_strand_id
1 'polypeptide(L)'
;MRSSMNRNLLVVAGTALLLAACGERPTAPNAQVATVGGKLSHVTVAPLTSLSPATATVASGGTQQYTALNSNAAAMDPTALTWAVSGGGTIDGNGLFTAGSSAGTFTVSATDVVASITVTASVTVTVSTPTTCKSDDDKKECEKERDHEGKGHGDKHGKGDKHDKGDKHDSGHDG
;
A
#
# COMPACT_ATOMS: atom_id res chain seq x y z
N MET A 1 32.37 -20.21 -13.98
CA MET A 1 31.66 -18.92 -13.74
C MET A 1 32.52 -17.82 -14.37
N ARG A 2 32.12 -17.05 -15.39
CA ARG A 2 30.86 -16.32 -15.58
C ARG A 2 30.40 -16.42 -17.04
N SER A 3 29.11 -16.70 -17.15
CA SER A 3 28.38 -16.97 -18.39
C SER A 3 28.04 -15.68 -19.14
N SER A 4 28.06 -15.79 -20.46
CA SER A 4 27.28 -15.02 -21.44
C SER A 4 27.56 -13.52 -21.63
N MET A 5 28.37 -13.20 -22.66
CA MET A 5 28.21 -11.96 -23.43
C MET A 5 27.34 -12.26 -24.65
N ASN A 6 26.07 -11.86 -24.61
CA ASN A 6 25.20 -11.93 -25.78
C ASN A 6 25.64 -10.89 -26.82
N ARG A 7 26.26 -11.41 -27.89
CA ARG A 7 26.58 -10.71 -29.13
C ARG A 7 25.32 -10.71 -30.01
N ASN A 8 24.70 -9.56 -30.22
CA ASN A 8 23.74 -9.38 -31.31
C ASN A 8 24.29 -8.35 -32.29
N LEU A 9 25.06 -8.84 -33.26
CA LEU A 9 25.45 -8.14 -34.46
C LEU A 9 25.14 -9.05 -35.66
N LEU A 10 24.16 -8.67 -36.48
CA LEU A 10 24.09 -8.90 -37.93
C LEU A 10 22.90 -8.06 -38.46
N VAL A 11 23.14 -6.92 -39.14
CA VAL A 11 23.31 -6.75 -40.60
C VAL A 11 22.08 -7.18 -41.40
N VAL A 12 21.30 -6.20 -41.88
CA VAL A 12 20.49 -6.34 -43.09
C VAL A 12 21.03 -5.32 -44.10
N ALA A 13 22.09 -5.72 -44.80
CA ALA A 13 22.50 -5.11 -46.04
C ALA A 13 21.64 -5.71 -47.17
N GLY A 14 20.58 -5.00 -47.55
CA GLY A 14 19.70 -5.38 -48.66
C GLY A 14 20.25 -4.91 -50.01
N THR A 15 21.23 -5.61 -50.54
CA THR A 15 21.55 -5.70 -51.98
C THR A 15 20.65 -6.79 -52.58
N ALA A 16 20.06 -6.75 -53.78
CA ALA A 16 19.94 -5.84 -54.91
C ALA A 16 18.85 -6.43 -55.83
N LEU A 17 18.16 -5.64 -56.67
CA LEU A 17 17.59 -6.16 -57.91
C LEU A 17 17.78 -5.13 -59.01
N LEU A 18 18.76 -5.36 -59.88
CA LEU A 18 18.92 -4.62 -61.13
C LEU A 18 17.85 -5.11 -62.12
N LEU A 19 16.93 -4.23 -62.50
CA LEU A 19 16.29 -4.30 -63.81
C LEU A 19 16.80 -3.13 -64.65
N ALA A 20 17.45 -3.46 -65.77
CA ALA A 20 17.79 -2.49 -66.79
C ALA A 20 16.51 -2.05 -67.51
N ALA A 21 16.19 -0.77 -67.44
CA ALA A 21 15.31 -0.09 -68.39
C ALA A 21 15.99 1.22 -68.80
N CYS A 22 16.21 1.37 -70.10
CA CYS A 22 16.65 2.60 -70.74
C CYS A 22 15.44 3.55 -70.84
N GLY A 23 15.59 4.83 -70.47
CA GLY A 23 14.58 5.86 -70.77
C GLY A 23 14.24 6.80 -69.61
N GLU A 24 14.50 8.09 -69.85
CA GLU A 24 13.90 9.29 -69.25
C GLU A 24 14.29 9.74 -67.83
N ARG A 25 14.98 10.89 -67.80
CA ARG A 25 15.16 11.78 -66.65
C ARG A 25 13.80 12.34 -66.19
N PRO A 26 13.40 12.15 -64.92
CA PRO A 26 12.50 13.08 -64.26
C PRO A 26 13.34 14.19 -63.60
N THR A 27 13.21 15.41 -64.10
CA THR A 27 13.71 16.61 -63.43
C THR A 27 12.83 16.86 -62.21
N ALA A 28 13.18 16.31 -61.04
CA ALA A 28 12.52 16.66 -59.79
C ALA A 28 13.09 17.99 -59.27
N PRO A 29 12.24 18.96 -58.88
CA PRO A 29 12.71 20.19 -58.26
C PRO A 29 13.40 19.86 -56.94
N ASN A 30 14.62 20.37 -56.81
CA ASN A 30 15.49 20.41 -55.64
C ASN A 30 14.77 20.29 -54.28
N ALA A 31 14.58 19.06 -53.79
CA ALA A 31 14.43 18.81 -52.37
C ALA A 31 15.82 18.89 -51.73
N GLN A 32 16.19 20.09 -51.28
CA GLN A 32 17.39 20.30 -50.47
C GLN A 32 17.12 19.64 -49.11
N VAL A 33 17.51 18.37 -48.92
CA VAL A 33 17.56 17.80 -47.56
C VAL A 33 18.72 18.50 -46.87
N ALA A 34 18.42 19.56 -46.14
CA ALA A 34 19.36 20.21 -45.24
C ALA A 34 19.59 19.26 -44.06
N THR A 35 20.57 18.36 -44.20
CA THR A 35 21.10 17.60 -43.07
C THR A 35 21.74 18.60 -42.11
N VAL A 36 20.98 19.05 -41.12
CA VAL A 36 21.56 19.74 -39.96
C VAL A 36 22.52 18.75 -39.31
N GLY A 37 23.82 19.08 -39.37
CA GLY A 37 24.90 18.30 -38.75
C GLY A 37 24.87 18.35 -37.23
N GLY A 38 23.74 17.99 -36.62
CA GLY A 38 23.62 17.73 -35.20
C GLY A 38 24.08 16.30 -34.93
N LYS A 39 25.13 16.14 -34.13
CA LYS A 39 25.50 14.85 -33.54
C LYS A 39 24.24 14.23 -32.93
N LEU A 40 23.79 13.07 -33.44
CA LEU A 40 22.77 12.28 -32.76
C LEU A 40 23.37 11.82 -31.43
N SER A 41 23.12 12.59 -30.37
CA SER A 41 23.35 12.13 -29.01
C SER A 41 22.26 11.12 -28.71
N HIS A 42 22.65 9.85 -28.63
CA HIS A 42 21.75 8.80 -28.14
C HIS A 42 21.29 9.21 -26.74
N VAL A 43 19.99 9.45 -26.57
CA VAL A 43 19.39 9.66 -25.25
C VAL A 43 19.23 8.28 -24.62
N THR A 44 20.16 7.92 -23.73
CA THR A 44 20.07 6.67 -22.98
C THR A 44 19.07 6.86 -21.85
N VAL A 45 17.89 6.24 -21.96
CA VAL A 45 16.94 6.15 -20.84
C VAL A 45 17.41 5.08 -19.86
N ALA A 46 17.49 5.43 -18.58
CA ALA A 46 17.85 4.47 -17.54
C ALA A 46 16.67 3.52 -17.28
N PRO A 47 16.85 2.18 -17.37
CA PRO A 47 15.75 1.23 -17.22
C PRO A 47 15.20 1.21 -15.79
N LEU A 48 13.91 0.94 -15.65
CA LEU A 48 13.25 0.63 -14.38
C LEU A 48 13.87 -0.62 -13.73
N THR A 49 14.17 -0.56 -12.43
CA THR A 49 14.83 -1.68 -11.73
C THR A 49 14.19 -2.11 -10.42
N SER A 50 13.57 -1.20 -9.66
CA SER A 50 13.00 -1.55 -8.36
C SER A 50 11.91 -0.58 -7.91
N LEU A 51 11.19 -0.97 -6.84
CA LEU A 51 10.26 -0.13 -6.10
C LEU A 51 10.78 0.12 -4.68
N SER A 52 10.54 1.32 -4.16
CA SER A 52 10.85 1.70 -2.79
C SER A 52 9.61 2.24 -2.08
N PRO A 53 9.22 1.71 -0.91
CA PRO A 53 9.85 0.57 -0.25
C PRO A 53 9.57 -0.76 -0.99
N ALA A 54 10.44 -1.76 -0.82
CA ALA A 54 10.23 -3.09 -1.40
C ALA A 54 9.13 -3.89 -0.68
N THR A 55 8.96 -3.63 0.61
CA THR A 55 7.92 -4.20 1.46
C THR A 55 7.32 -3.12 2.37
N ALA A 56 6.02 -3.15 2.59
CA ALA A 56 5.35 -2.28 3.55
C ALA A 56 4.21 -3.01 4.26
N THR A 57 3.88 -2.54 5.47
CA THR A 57 2.71 -2.99 6.23
C THR A 57 1.81 -1.79 6.48
N VAL A 58 0.55 -1.89 6.10
CA VAL A 58 -0.41 -0.78 6.13
C VAL A 58 -1.67 -1.26 6.84
N ALA A 59 -2.16 -0.50 7.82
CA ALA A 59 -3.45 -0.79 8.43
C ALA A 59 -4.60 -0.52 7.43
N SER A 60 -5.72 -1.20 7.56
CA SER A 60 -6.92 -0.96 6.76
C SER A 60 -7.31 0.52 6.75
N GLY A 61 -7.54 1.09 5.56
CA GLY A 61 -7.80 2.53 5.38
C GLY A 61 -6.56 3.43 5.39
N GLY A 62 -5.38 2.89 5.68
CA GLY A 62 -4.11 3.61 5.60
C GLY A 62 -3.57 3.72 4.19
N THR A 63 -2.51 4.52 4.02
CA THR A 63 -1.86 4.77 2.73
C THR A 63 -0.36 4.47 2.77
N GLN A 64 0.21 4.08 1.63
CA GLN A 64 1.64 3.87 1.45
C GLN A 64 2.10 4.41 0.09
N GLN A 65 3.12 5.27 0.09
CA GLN A 65 3.75 5.73 -1.14
C GLN A 65 4.77 4.70 -1.64
N TYR A 66 4.70 4.36 -2.92
CA TYR A 66 5.74 3.63 -3.64
C TYR A 66 6.42 4.54 -4.66
N THR A 67 7.74 4.43 -4.76
CA THR A 67 8.55 5.15 -5.75
C THR A 67 9.26 4.15 -6.64
N ALA A 68 9.11 4.31 -7.95
CA ALA A 68 9.84 3.51 -8.93
C ALA A 68 11.24 4.08 -9.15
N LEU A 69 12.26 3.21 -9.09
CA LEU A 69 13.67 3.58 -9.22
C LEU A 69 14.28 2.98 -10.48
N ASN A 70 14.98 3.81 -11.23
CA ASN A 70 15.77 3.37 -12.38
C ASN A 70 17.12 2.76 -11.94
N SER A 71 17.90 2.27 -12.90
CA SER A 71 19.24 1.69 -12.66
C SER A 71 20.23 2.61 -11.96
N ASN A 72 19.95 3.91 -11.88
CA ASN A 72 20.76 4.91 -11.22
C ASN A 72 20.23 5.25 -9.82
N ALA A 73 19.27 4.47 -9.31
CA ALA A 73 18.55 4.70 -8.06
C ALA A 73 17.83 6.06 -7.99
N ALA A 74 17.53 6.66 -9.15
CA ALA A 74 16.75 7.89 -9.24
C ALA A 74 15.27 7.56 -9.43
N ALA A 75 14.41 8.40 -8.84
CA ALA A 75 12.96 8.31 -9.03
C ALA A 75 12.61 8.51 -10.51
N MET A 76 11.77 7.64 -11.03
CA MET A 76 11.21 7.77 -12.37
C MET A 76 10.00 8.70 -12.36
N ASP A 77 9.73 9.32 -13.51
CA ASP A 77 8.54 10.14 -13.70
C ASP A 77 7.28 9.24 -13.68
N PRO A 78 6.25 9.57 -12.88
CA PRO A 78 5.04 8.75 -12.77
C PRO A 78 4.25 8.66 -14.07
N THR A 79 4.35 9.63 -14.99
CA THR A 79 3.65 9.58 -16.29
C THR A 79 4.26 8.57 -17.26
N ALA A 80 5.50 8.14 -17.01
CA ALA A 80 6.16 7.07 -17.75
C ALA A 80 5.81 5.67 -17.21
N LEU A 81 4.94 5.58 -16.20
CA LEU A 81 4.63 4.35 -15.49
C LEU A 81 3.14 4.03 -15.51
N THR A 82 2.85 2.74 -15.58
CA THR A 82 1.52 2.20 -15.29
C THR A 82 1.58 1.42 -13.97
N TRP A 83 0.74 1.81 -13.01
CA TRP A 83 0.65 1.19 -11.69
C TRP A 83 -0.51 0.19 -11.62
N ALA A 84 -0.30 -0.90 -10.88
CA ALA A 84 -1.33 -1.89 -10.60
C ALA A 84 -1.11 -2.54 -9.22
N VAL A 85 -2.17 -3.10 -8.64
CA VAL A 85 -2.10 -3.90 -7.41
C VAL A 85 -2.96 -5.16 -7.57
N SER A 86 -2.49 -6.29 -7.03
CA SER A 86 -3.20 -7.58 -7.15
C SER A 86 -4.47 -7.67 -6.30
N GLY A 87 -4.68 -6.73 -5.36
CA GLY A 87 -5.83 -6.67 -4.47
C GLY A 87 -5.55 -5.85 -3.21
N GLY A 88 -6.43 -5.97 -2.20
CA GLY A 88 -6.21 -5.38 -0.88
C GLY A 88 -6.35 -3.87 -0.79
N GLY A 89 -6.63 -3.19 -1.90
CA GLY A 89 -6.70 -1.74 -1.97
C GLY A 89 -6.69 -1.23 -3.41
N THR A 90 -6.35 0.04 -3.56
CA THR A 90 -6.17 0.72 -4.86
C THR A 90 -4.83 1.43 -4.89
N ILE A 91 -4.29 1.68 -6.09
CA ILE A 91 -3.07 2.47 -6.28
C ILE A 91 -3.31 3.50 -7.38
N ASP A 92 -2.87 4.74 -7.16
CA ASP A 92 -2.99 5.80 -8.15
C ASP A 92 -1.79 5.86 -9.13
N GLY A 93 -1.87 6.75 -10.12
CA GLY A 93 -0.80 6.94 -11.11
C GLY A 93 0.50 7.51 -10.53
N ASN A 94 0.46 8.04 -9.31
CA ASN A 94 1.61 8.56 -8.58
C ASN A 94 2.26 7.50 -7.68
N GLY A 95 1.74 6.27 -7.66
CA GLY A 95 2.24 5.18 -6.83
C GLY A 95 1.76 5.22 -5.38
N LEU A 96 0.72 6.01 -5.06
CA LEU A 96 0.13 6.04 -3.73
C LEU A 96 -0.88 4.89 -3.59
N PHE A 97 -0.54 3.90 -2.79
CA PHE A 97 -1.43 2.80 -2.41
C PHE A 97 -2.35 3.22 -1.27
N THR A 98 -3.64 2.90 -1.37
CA THR A 98 -4.66 3.05 -0.32
C THR A 98 -5.22 1.68 0.03
N ALA A 99 -5.01 1.25 1.28
CA ALA A 99 -5.44 -0.05 1.78
C ALA A 99 -6.97 -0.10 1.97
N GLY A 100 -7.58 -1.18 1.50
CA GLY A 100 -8.98 -1.52 1.77
C GLY A 100 -9.17 -2.20 3.13
N SER A 101 -10.33 -2.83 3.31
CA SER A 101 -10.69 -3.53 4.56
C SER A 101 -10.29 -5.01 4.58
N SER A 102 -9.71 -5.54 3.50
CA SER A 102 -9.29 -6.93 3.41
C SER A 102 -7.84 -7.09 3.85
N ALA A 103 -7.62 -7.78 4.97
CA ALA A 103 -6.28 -8.16 5.39
C ALA A 103 -5.67 -9.20 4.45
N GLY A 104 -4.36 -9.15 4.29
CA GLY A 104 -3.62 -10.09 3.44
C GLY A 104 -2.35 -9.47 2.89
N THR A 105 -1.58 -10.28 2.16
CA THR A 105 -0.40 -9.82 1.40
C THR A 105 -0.75 -9.70 -0.06
N PHE A 106 -0.42 -8.55 -0.65
CA PHE A 106 -0.71 -8.20 -2.03
C PHE A 106 0.56 -7.72 -2.72
N THR A 107 0.51 -7.66 -4.05
CA THR A 107 1.65 -7.28 -4.89
C THR A 107 1.33 -5.98 -5.61
N VAL A 108 2.17 -4.97 -5.39
CA VAL A 108 2.18 -3.72 -6.16
C VAL A 108 3.11 -3.89 -7.34
N SER A 109 2.70 -3.46 -8.52
CA SER A 109 3.49 -3.52 -9.76
C SER A 109 3.57 -2.14 -10.41
N ALA A 110 4.75 -1.79 -10.92
CA ALA A 110 4.94 -0.66 -11.81
C ALA A 110 5.52 -1.14 -13.14
N THR A 111 4.95 -0.68 -14.25
CA THR A 111 5.39 -1.02 -15.60
C THR A 111 5.84 0.23 -16.34
N ASP A 112 7.06 0.22 -16.85
CA ASP A 112 7.58 1.25 -17.76
C ASP A 112 6.87 1.16 -19.11
N VAL A 113 6.24 2.26 -19.55
CA VAL A 113 5.42 2.27 -20.78
C VAL A 113 6.24 2.19 -22.07
N VAL A 114 7.52 2.56 -22.03
CA VAL A 114 8.41 2.58 -23.21
C VAL A 114 9.21 1.28 -23.29
N ALA A 115 9.82 0.88 -22.18
CA ALA A 115 10.67 -0.31 -22.10
C ALA A 115 9.86 -1.59 -21.86
N SER A 116 8.58 -1.50 -21.48
CA SER A 116 7.73 -2.64 -21.11
C SER A 116 8.34 -3.50 -20.00
N ILE A 117 9.11 -2.89 -19.10
CA ILE A 117 9.73 -3.54 -17.95
C ILE A 117 8.76 -3.42 -16.77
N THR A 118 8.47 -4.52 -16.10
CA THR A 118 7.64 -4.55 -14.89
C THR A 118 8.47 -4.94 -13.68
N VAL A 119 8.30 -4.20 -12.59
CA VAL A 119 8.90 -4.49 -11.26
C VAL A 119 7.81 -4.55 -10.21
N THR A 120 8.07 -5.26 -9.12
CA THR A 120 7.08 -5.52 -8.08
C THR A 120 7.59 -5.22 -6.67
N ALA A 121 6.64 -4.94 -5.77
CA ALA A 121 6.83 -4.79 -4.33
C ALA A 121 5.70 -5.51 -3.59
N SER A 122 5.92 -5.83 -2.33
CA SER A 122 4.91 -6.47 -1.48
C SER A 122 4.28 -5.46 -0.53
N VAL A 123 2.98 -5.60 -0.30
CA VAL A 123 2.24 -4.85 0.71
C VAL A 123 1.42 -5.80 1.57
N THR A 124 1.49 -5.63 2.89
CA THR A 124 0.68 -6.40 3.84
C THR A 124 -0.35 -5.47 4.45
N VAL A 125 -1.63 -5.76 4.22
CA VAL A 125 -2.75 -5.05 4.84
C VAL A 125 -3.13 -5.75 6.14
N THR A 126 -3.17 -5.00 7.24
CA THR A 126 -3.62 -5.49 8.54
C THR A 126 -4.96 -4.87 8.91
N VAL A 127 -5.86 -5.66 9.49
CA VAL A 127 -7.10 -5.15 10.09
C VAL A 127 -6.94 -5.18 11.60
N SER A 128 -7.16 -4.03 12.23
CA SER A 128 -7.38 -4.01 13.67
C SER A 128 -8.85 -4.34 13.89
N THR A 129 -9.16 -5.59 14.22
CA THR A 129 -10.50 -5.89 14.74
C THR A 129 -10.68 -5.03 15.99
N PRO A 130 -11.68 -4.13 16.06
CA PRO A 130 -11.99 -3.54 17.35
C PRO A 130 -12.32 -4.72 18.25
N THR A 131 -11.62 -4.81 19.38
CA THR A 131 -12.02 -5.68 20.47
C THR A 131 -13.40 -5.20 20.86
N THR A 132 -14.42 -5.79 20.24
CA THR A 132 -15.78 -5.68 20.74
C THR A 132 -15.69 -6.35 22.09
N CYS A 133 -15.71 -5.52 23.15
CA CYS A 133 -16.16 -6.01 24.42
C CYS A 133 -17.51 -6.64 24.12
N LYS A 134 -17.53 -7.98 24.04
CA LYS A 134 -18.76 -8.70 24.21
C LYS A 134 -19.18 -8.37 25.63
N SER A 135 -19.97 -7.30 25.77
CA SER A 135 -20.98 -7.27 26.82
C SER A 135 -21.73 -8.57 26.65
N ASP A 136 -21.48 -9.53 27.55
CA ASP A 136 -22.50 -10.31 28.26
C ASP A 136 -21.94 -11.53 29.02
N ASP A 137 -20.61 -11.79 29.05
CA ASP A 137 -20.05 -12.89 29.90
C ASP A 137 -18.80 -12.56 30.75
N ASP A 138 -18.14 -11.40 30.58
CA ASP A 138 -17.04 -10.99 31.48
C ASP A 138 -17.55 -10.15 32.67
N LYS A 139 -18.27 -10.81 33.58
CA LYS A 139 -18.70 -10.23 34.87
C LYS A 139 -17.69 -10.52 36.00
N LYS A 140 -16.43 -10.88 35.72
CA LYS A 140 -15.54 -11.29 36.82
C LYS A 140 -14.09 -10.82 36.84
N GLU A 141 -13.61 -9.99 35.92
CA GLU A 141 -12.22 -9.50 36.06
C GLU A 141 -12.03 -8.00 35.73
N CYS A 142 -12.90 -7.14 36.28
CA CYS A 142 -12.64 -5.69 36.36
C CYS A 142 -12.70 -5.11 37.79
N GLU A 143 -12.78 -5.96 38.82
CA GLU A 143 -12.61 -5.54 40.22
C GLU A 143 -11.34 -6.17 40.79
N LYS A 144 -10.18 -5.63 40.42
CA LYS A 144 -8.98 -5.81 41.25
C LYS A 144 -9.17 -5.05 42.54
N GLU A 145 -9.41 -5.79 43.62
CA GLU A 145 -8.68 -5.71 44.90
C GLU A 145 -7.82 -4.43 45.04
N ARG A 146 -8.46 -3.29 45.32
CA ARG A 146 -7.81 -2.16 45.98
C ARG A 146 -8.17 -2.23 47.45
N ASP A 147 -7.56 -3.19 48.14
CA ASP A 147 -7.57 -3.22 49.59
C ASP A 147 -6.64 -2.13 50.15
N HIS A 148 -7.21 -1.35 51.06
CA HIS A 148 -6.60 -0.43 52.03
C HIS A 148 -5.96 0.88 51.54
N GLU A 149 -6.68 2.01 51.70
CA GLU A 149 -6.48 2.91 52.84
C GLU A 149 -7.65 3.92 52.94
N GLY A 150 -8.12 4.16 54.17
CA GLY A 150 -9.43 4.72 54.46
C GLY A 150 -9.70 6.16 54.01
N LYS A 151 -11.00 6.43 53.84
CA LYS A 151 -11.64 7.67 54.30
C LYS A 151 -13.15 7.46 54.28
N GLY A 152 -13.73 7.40 55.47
CA GLY A 152 -15.17 7.36 55.64
C GLY A 152 -15.80 8.62 55.09
N HIS A 153 -16.86 8.45 54.30
CA HIS A 153 -17.93 9.43 54.19
C HIS A 153 -19.22 8.64 54.32
N GLY A 154 -19.85 8.79 55.48
CA GLY A 154 -21.13 8.18 55.77
C GLY A 154 -22.22 8.92 55.03
N ASP A 155 -22.98 8.18 54.22
CA ASP A 155 -24.26 8.65 53.72
C ASP A 155 -25.39 7.96 54.45
N LYS A 156 -26.03 8.79 55.28
CA LYS A 156 -27.11 8.47 56.19
C LYS A 156 -28.32 7.99 55.41
N HIS A 157 -28.70 6.72 55.59
CA HIS A 157 -30.06 6.28 55.30
C HIS A 157 -31.01 6.90 56.34
N GLY A 158 -31.61 8.02 55.97
CA GLY A 158 -32.77 8.57 56.65
C GLY A 158 -34.01 7.74 56.33
N LYS A 159 -34.33 6.78 57.20
CA LYS A 159 -35.72 6.33 57.40
C LYS A 159 -36.13 6.71 58.80
N GLY A 160 -36.67 7.91 58.93
CA GLY A 160 -37.43 8.32 60.10
C GLY A 160 -38.90 8.16 59.78
N ASP A 161 -39.47 7.00 60.07
CA ASP A 161 -40.91 6.86 60.26
C ASP A 161 -41.16 6.17 61.60
N LYS A 162 -41.85 6.93 62.44
CA LYS A 162 -42.15 6.67 63.84
C LYS A 162 -43.23 5.61 63.97
N HIS A 163 -43.08 4.69 64.91
CA HIS A 163 -44.13 4.10 65.76
C HIS A 163 -43.42 3.74 67.07
N ASP A 164 -43.31 4.68 68.02
CA ASP A 164 -44.18 4.82 69.20
C ASP A 164 -44.55 3.51 69.93
N LYS A 165 -43.77 3.30 71.00
CA LYS A 165 -44.06 2.81 72.37
C LYS A 165 -44.92 1.58 72.64
N GLY A 166 -44.37 0.85 73.61
CA GLY A 166 -45.09 0.09 74.65
C GLY A 166 -45.09 -1.40 74.34
N ASP A 167 -44.93 -2.32 75.29
CA ASP A 167 -44.62 -2.31 76.70
C ASP A 167 -44.72 -3.79 77.10
N LYS A 168 -43.93 -4.20 78.09
CA LYS A 168 -44.13 -5.39 78.96
C LYS A 168 -43.82 -6.78 78.36
N HIS A 169 -42.84 -7.53 78.87
CA HIS A 169 -42.65 -8.12 80.22
C HIS A 169 -43.47 -9.40 80.41
N ASP A 170 -42.76 -10.40 80.92
CA ASP A 170 -43.21 -11.57 81.69
C ASP A 170 -43.75 -12.82 80.97
N SER A 171 -42.95 -13.88 81.13
CA SER A 171 -43.25 -15.23 81.61
C SER A 171 -44.66 -15.83 81.42
N GLY A 172 -44.63 -17.11 81.05
CA GLY A 172 -45.35 -18.11 81.86
C GLY A 172 -46.34 -18.99 81.11
N HIS A 173 -45.99 -20.28 81.09
CA HIS A 173 -46.78 -21.37 81.66
C HIS A 173 -47.98 -21.97 80.91
N ASP A 174 -47.90 -23.30 80.84
CA ASP A 174 -48.93 -24.34 80.95
C ASP A 174 -49.69 -24.85 79.71
N GLY A 175 -49.70 -26.20 79.60
CA GLY A 175 -50.66 -26.98 78.83
C GLY A 175 -50.04 -28.05 77.94
#